data_AF-A0A5D8QCR0-F1
#
_entry.id   AF-A0A5D8QCR0-F1
#
_cell.length_a   1.000
_cell.length_b   1.000
_cell.length_c   1.000
_cell.angle_alpha   90.00
_cell.angle_beta   90.00
_cell.angle_gamma   90.00
#
_symmetry.space_group_name_H-M   'P 1'
#
loop_
_entity.id
_entity.type
_entity.pdbx_description
1 polymer ?
#
loop_
_entity_poly.entity_id
_entity_poly.type
_entity_poly.pdbx_seq_one_letter_code
_entity_poly.pdbx_strand_id
1 'polypeptide(L)' 'MRLYVDEESCIGCGDCIYTCPEVFHWNEDGTMALAIDTDIPAEFEDLAGQAMYNCPVEAIHEM' A
#
# COMPACT_ATOMS: atom_id res chain seq x y z
N MET A 1 3.62 5.42 11.07
CA MET A 1 2.41 5.79 10.32
C MET A 1 1.56 4.55 10.13
N ARG A 2 0.29 4.68 9.75
CA ARG A 2 -0.56 3.54 9.37
C ARG A 2 -1.31 3.83 8.09
N LEU A 3 -1.26 2.92 7.13
CA LEU A 3 -1.88 3.09 5.81
C LEU A 3 -2.97 2.05 5.58
N TYR A 4 -3.89 2.36 4.68
CA TYR A 4 -4.81 1.40 4.08
C TYR A 4 -4.93 1.61 2.58
N VAL A 5 -5.35 0.55 1.88
CA VAL A 5 -5.66 0.58 0.45
C VAL A 5 -7.17 0.60 0.31
N ASP A 6 -7.71 1.60 -0.38
CA ASP A 6 -9.13 1.70 -0.69
C ASP A 6 -9.54 0.66 -1.74
N GLU A 7 -10.47 -0.20 -1.37
CA GLU A 7 -10.92 -1.34 -2.18
C GLU A 7 -11.59 -0.87 -3.49
N GLU A 8 -12.38 0.21 -3.42
CA GLU A 8 -13.15 0.70 -4.58
C GLU A 8 -12.26 1.40 -5.61
N SER A 9 -11.17 2.03 -5.17
CA SER A 9 -10.25 2.80 -6.01
C SER A 9 -9.08 1.97 -6.53
N CYS A 10 -8.67 0.91 -5.82
CA CYS A 10 -7.51 0.11 -6.21
C CYS A 10 -7.72 -0.64 -7.53
N ILE A 11 -6.83 -0.41 -8.49
CA ILE A 11 -6.87 -1.06 -9.81
C ILE A 11 -5.91 -2.25 -9.95
N GLY A 12 -5.28 -2.70 -8.86
CA GLY A 12 -4.39 -3.86 -8.87
C GLY A 12 -3.09 -3.70 -9.67
N CYS A 13 -2.54 -2.48 -9.81
CA CYS A 13 -1.33 -2.24 -10.61
C CYS A 13 -0.05 -2.86 -10.02
N GLY A 14 0.03 -3.01 -8.69
CA GLY A 14 1.16 -3.63 -8.00
C GLY A 14 2.36 -2.73 -7.70
N ASP A 15 2.32 -1.44 -8.06
CA ASP A 15 3.45 -0.53 -7.86
C ASP A 15 3.81 -0.34 -6.37
N CYS A 16 2.82 -0.32 -5.49
CA CYS A 16 3.05 -0.21 -4.05
C CYS A 16 3.79 -1.44 -3.49
N ILE A 17 3.44 -2.65 -3.96
CA ILE A 17 4.09 -3.91 -3.57
C ILE A 17 5.52 -3.97 -4.11
N TYR A 18 5.76 -3.46 -5.32
CA TYR A 18 7.12 -3.33 -5.85
C TYR A 18 7.96 -2.32 -5.04
N THR A 19 7.33 -1.22 -4.60
CA THR A 19 8.01 -0.14 -3.88
C THR A 19 8.32 -0.51 -2.43
N CYS A 20 7.39 -1.16 -1.72
CA CYS A 20 7.54 -1.52 -0.31
C CYS A 20 6.84 -2.86 0.00
N PRO A 21 7.44 -4.00 -0.39
CA PRO A 21 6.85 -5.33 -0.21
C PRO A 21 6.69 -5.74 1.26
N GLU A 22 7.37 -5.07 2.19
CA GLU A 22 7.24 -5.28 3.64
C GLU A 22 5.94 -4.71 4.20
N VAL A 23 5.35 -3.71 3.51
CA VAL A 23 4.12 -3.02 3.93
C VAL A 23 2.94 -3.43 3.08
N PHE A 24 3.12 -3.65 1.78
CA PHE A 24 2.04 -3.98 0.86
C PHE A 24 2.14 -5.40 0.35
N HIS A 25 1.00 -6.09 0.30
CA HIS A 25 0.89 -7.43 -0.26
C HIS A 25 -0.41 -7.57 -1.06
N TRP A 26 -0.50 -8.61 -1.88
CA TRP A 26 -1.76 -8.93 -2.56
C TRP A 26 -2.81 -9.41 -1.56
N ASN A 27 -4.09 -9.14 -1.86
CA ASN A 27 -5.20 -9.87 -1.26
C ASN A 27 -5.20 -11.34 -1.72
N GLU A 28 -6.10 -12.15 -1.16
CA GLU A 28 -6.17 -13.59 -1.45
C GLU A 28 -6.40 -13.89 -2.94
N ASP A 29 -7.19 -13.04 -3.63
CA ASP A 29 -7.52 -13.22 -5.04
C ASP A 29 -6.48 -12.62 -6.01
N GLY A 30 -5.47 -11.91 -5.50
CA GLY A 30 -4.44 -11.25 -6.32
C GLY A 30 -4.95 -10.09 -7.17
N THR A 31 -6.10 -9.53 -6.84
CA THR A 31 -6.79 -8.47 -7.60
C THR A 31 -6.47 -7.07 -7.10
N MET A 32 -6.05 -6.93 -5.85
CA MET A 32 -5.68 -5.64 -5.26
C MET A 32 -4.64 -5.78 -4.17
N ALA A 33 -3.99 -4.66 -3.86
CA ALA A 33 -3.06 -4.58 -2.75
C ALA A 33 -3.78 -4.34 -1.42
N LEU A 34 -3.16 -4.81 -0.35
CA LEU A 34 -3.49 -4.54 1.05
C LEU A 34 -2.24 -4.00 1.73
N ALA A 35 -2.41 -3.11 2.70
CA ALA A 35 -1.35 -2.73 3.62
C ALA A 35 -1.37 -3.63 4.86
N ILE A 36 -0.24 -3.79 5.54
CA ILE A 36 -0.19 -4.46 6.85
C ILE A 36 -1.16 -3.82 7.84
N ASP A 37 -1.71 -4.64 8.74
CA ASP A 37 -2.72 -4.24 9.72
C ASP A 37 -2.13 -3.70 11.05
N THR A 38 -0.86 -3.31 11.03
CA THR A 38 -0.13 -2.76 12.17
C THR A 38 0.54 -1.43 11.80
N ASP A 39 1.13 -0.76 12.79
CA ASP A 39 1.92 0.44 12.52
C ASP A 39 3.14 0.08 11.66
N ILE A 40 3.38 0.90 10.63
CA ILE A 40 4.52 0.73 9.73
C ILE A 40 5.81 0.97 10.54
N PRO A 41 6.76 0.01 10.54
CA PRO A 41 8.06 0.21 11.17
C PRO A 41 8.78 1.43 10.61
N ALA A 42 9.47 2.19 11.46
CA ALA A 42 10.12 3.44 11.09
C ALA A 42 11.07 3.33 9.88
N GLU A 43 11.71 2.17 9.69
CA GLU A 43 12.59 1.91 8.55
C GLU A 43 11.86 1.79 7.20
N PHE A 44 10.55 1.55 7.21
CA PHE A 44 9.70 1.43 6.02
C PHE A 44 8.78 2.64 5.80
N GLU A 45 8.73 3.60 6.73
CA GLU A 45 7.86 4.78 6.62
C GLU A 45 8.11 5.59 5.35
N ASP A 46 9.37 5.81 4.98
CA ASP A 46 9.72 6.56 3.76
C ASP A 46 9.28 5.82 2.48
N LEU A 47 9.51 4.51 2.41
CA LEU A 47 9.13 3.69 1.25
C LEU A 47 7.60 3.54 1.14
N ALA A 48 6.92 3.38 2.28
CA ALA A 48 5.47 3.32 2.33
C ALA A 48 4.83 4.65 1.92
N GLY A 49 5.41 5.78 2.35
CA GLY A 49 5.00 7.12 1.92
C GLY A 49 5.21 7.34 0.43
N GLN A 50 6.32 6.86 -0.14
CA GLN A 50 6.55 6.88 -1.59
C GLN A 50 5.54 6.03 -2.35
N ALA A 51 5.23 4.83 -1.87
CA ALA A 51 4.22 3.95 -2.45
C ALA A 51 2.83 4.61 -2.45
N MET A 52 2.47 5.27 -1.35
CA MET A 52 1.24 6.05 -1.23
C MET A 52 1.19 7.18 -2.26
N TYR A 53 2.25 8.00 -2.33
CA TYR A 53 2.32 9.15 -3.26
C TYR A 53 2.34 8.73 -4.73
N ASN A 54 2.96 7.61 -5.06
CA ASN A 54 3.09 7.12 -6.44
C ASN A 54 1.88 6.32 -6.92
N CYS A 55 0.88 6.06 -6.07
CA CYS A 55 -0.30 5.31 -6.47
C CYS A 55 -1.00 6.03 -7.64
N PRO A 56 -1.14 5.40 -8.83
CA PRO A 56 -1.64 6.08 -10.03
C PRO A 56 -3.12 6.50 -9.94
N VAL A 57 -3.82 5.97 -8.94
CA VAL A 57 -5.25 6.22 -8.67
C VAL A 57 -5.49 6.71 -7.25
N GLU A 58 -4.42 7.11 -6.55
CA GLU A 58 -4.48 7.67 -5.18
C GLU A 58 -5.23 6.79 -4.17
N ALA A 59 -5.23 5.47 -4.36
CA ALA A 59 -6.00 4.52 -3.55
C ALA A 59 -5.35 4.16 -2.20
N ILE A 60 -4.32 4.89 -1.76
CA ILE A 60 -3.59 4.60 -0.51
C ILE A 60 -3.71 5.82 0.39
N HIS A 61 -4.14 5.61 1.63
CA HIS A 61 -4.45 6.68 2.57
C HIS A 61 -3.90 6.39 3.96
N GLU A 62 -3.59 7.44 4.71
CA GLU A 62 -3.25 7.35 6.13
C GLU A 62 -4.52 7.19 6.98
N MET A 63 -4.45 6.38 8.04
CA MET A 63 -5.55 6.16 9.01
C MET A 63 -5.62 7.22 10.11
#